data_AF-A0A970CIG7-F1
#
_entry.id   AF-A0A970CIG7-F1
#
_cell.length_a   1.000
_cell.length_b   1.000
_cell.length_c   1.000
_cell.angle_alpha   90.00
_cell.angle_beta   90.00
_cell.angle_gamma   90.00
#
_symmetry.space_group_name_H-M   'P 1'
#
loop_
_entity.id
_entity.type
_entity.pdbx_description
1 polymer ?
#
loop_
_entity_poly.entity_id
_entity_poly.type
_entity_poly.pdbx_seq_one_letter_code
_entity_poly.pdbx_strand_id
1 'polypeptide(L)'
;MENLTNLIEQFQQIYNKDQSQKALEEHRQFLNKFPLEKLKTMTVEEYALGKSKTGSFSWWLEYTLTPGSIKGGSAAKHIIYYSKKDAAWKYPKEYNSVEDAWEKLRSDILELIASYDQQPFSGISPNSLLYSANMLKGKILYLYHPDKFLPIYNLEHIHKFLQALDVPKEKWQGKDNVECNQVLKSAVAYIERLKEWDPELTTRFLYHTFKPDYKYYKIAPGQDGVYWEECQTGGYISIGWNEVGDLRQYPDYDEFKNAFLQYNFQKTTAKNTEKANELWLFYNLKPGDKILANKGSSLILGIGTVSDQGYDYRDDLSTQKHVVYVTWEKVFNPPLEIPKQDYWPFKTILEISVKEYLVWTDPVMNRTSKSIITTYSSEEERFFSRLETALEHKGQCILYGPPGTGKTFLARRFVQWKNEKENILGQTEKKPCVYG
;
A
#
# COMPACT_ATOMS: atom_id res chain seq x y z
N MET A 1 19.56 9.00 18.11
CA MET A 1 20.52 8.01 17.57
C MET A 1 20.35 6.62 18.18
N GLU A 2 20.28 6.43 19.50
CA GLU A 2 20.08 5.08 20.10
C GLU A 2 18.83 4.35 19.56
N ASN A 3 17.68 5.02 19.50
CA ASN A 3 16.44 4.44 18.96
C ASN A 3 16.62 3.90 17.52
N LEU A 4 17.16 4.71 16.60
CA LEU A 4 17.46 4.31 15.23
C LEU A 4 18.42 3.10 15.16
N THR A 5 19.38 3.02 16.07
CA THR A 5 20.35 1.93 16.15
C THR A 5 19.68 0.59 16.45
N ASN A 6 18.73 0.60 17.39
CA ASN A 6 17.91 -0.57 17.77
C ASN A 6 16.95 -0.97 16.64
N LEU A 7 16.26 -0.01 16.01
CA LEU A 7 15.36 -0.27 14.87
C LEU A 7 16.12 -0.93 13.69
N ILE A 8 17.37 -0.54 13.46
CA ILE A 8 18.24 -1.18 12.46
C ILE A 8 18.55 -2.64 12.83
N GLU A 9 18.86 -2.94 14.09
CA GLU A 9 19.15 -4.30 14.56
C GLU A 9 17.93 -5.21 14.47
N GLN A 10 16.76 -4.72 14.89
CA GLN A 10 15.48 -5.44 14.78
C GLN A 10 15.17 -5.77 13.31
N PHE A 11 15.29 -4.79 12.42
CA PHE A 11 15.08 -5.02 10.99
C PHE A 11 16.06 -6.03 10.40
N GLN A 12 17.34 -5.99 10.80
CA GLN A 12 18.35 -6.95 10.34
C GLN A 12 18.09 -8.39 10.78
N GLN A 13 17.38 -8.62 11.89
CA GLN A 13 16.99 -9.97 12.34
C GLN A 13 15.86 -10.58 11.50
N ILE A 14 14.92 -9.76 11.02
CA ILE A 14 13.77 -10.21 10.21
C ILE A 14 14.01 -10.15 8.70
N TYR A 15 15.08 -9.50 8.25
CA TYR A 15 15.32 -9.27 6.82
C TYR A 15 15.96 -10.48 6.10
N ASN A 16 15.26 -11.02 5.10
CA ASN A 16 15.82 -12.04 4.23
C ASN A 16 16.76 -11.44 3.16
N LYS A 17 18.07 -11.72 3.30
CA LYS A 17 19.16 -11.32 2.38
C LYS A 17 18.97 -11.77 0.93
N ASP A 18 18.31 -12.90 0.67
CA ASP A 18 18.08 -13.43 -0.68
C ASP A 18 17.30 -12.44 -1.56
N GLN A 19 16.42 -11.64 -0.93
CA GLN A 19 15.60 -10.67 -1.65
C GLN A 19 16.41 -9.45 -2.13
N SER A 20 17.46 -9.04 -1.41
CA SER A 20 18.43 -8.04 -1.89
C SER A 20 19.26 -8.58 -3.06
N GLN A 21 19.71 -9.84 -2.98
CA GLN A 21 20.47 -10.46 -4.08
C GLN A 21 19.64 -10.55 -5.37
N LYS A 22 18.36 -10.95 -5.24
CA LYS A 22 17.41 -10.96 -6.34
C LYS A 22 17.21 -9.57 -6.96
N ALA A 23 17.04 -8.53 -6.15
CA ALA A 23 16.90 -7.15 -6.60
C ALA A 23 18.11 -6.67 -7.43
N LEU A 24 19.33 -6.99 -6.98
CA LEU A 24 20.58 -6.67 -7.68
C LEU A 24 20.70 -7.41 -9.03
N GLU A 25 20.28 -8.67 -9.09
CA GLU A 25 20.26 -9.45 -10.33
C GLU A 25 19.21 -8.94 -11.32
N GLU A 26 17.99 -8.62 -10.87
CA GLU A 26 16.95 -8.01 -11.70
C GLU A 26 17.41 -6.68 -12.32
N HIS A 27 18.12 -5.86 -11.53
CA HIS A 27 18.70 -4.60 -11.99
C HIS A 27 19.83 -4.80 -13.01
N ARG A 28 20.74 -5.76 -12.78
CA ARG A 28 21.79 -6.15 -13.73
C ARG A 28 21.19 -6.62 -15.06
N GLN A 29 20.16 -7.46 -15.02
CA GLN A 29 19.46 -7.95 -16.21
C GLN A 29 18.79 -6.82 -16.99
N PHE A 30 18.20 -5.84 -16.28
CA PHE A 30 17.63 -4.64 -16.90
C PHE A 30 18.69 -3.83 -17.65
N LEU A 31 19.82 -3.51 -17.02
CA LEU A 31 20.91 -2.75 -17.65
C LEU A 31 21.55 -3.50 -18.84
N ASN A 32 21.68 -4.83 -18.75
CA ASN A 32 22.13 -5.64 -19.89
C ASN A 32 21.14 -5.61 -21.07
N LYS A 33 19.82 -5.54 -20.80
CA LYS A 33 18.77 -5.53 -21.84
C LYS A 33 18.54 -4.14 -22.44
N PHE A 34 18.80 -3.10 -21.65
CA PHE A 34 18.59 -1.68 -21.98
C PHE A 34 19.80 -0.83 -21.57
N PRO A 35 21.00 -1.06 -22.15
CA PRO A 35 22.12 -0.15 -21.93
C PRO A 35 21.82 1.23 -22.54
N LEU A 36 22.49 2.27 -22.07
CA LEU A 36 22.27 3.66 -22.52
C LEU A 36 22.38 3.82 -24.04
N GLU A 37 23.32 3.12 -24.69
CA GLU A 37 23.46 3.12 -26.15
C GLU A 37 22.21 2.60 -26.87
N LYS A 38 21.52 1.60 -26.30
CA LYS A 38 20.28 1.08 -26.87
C LYS A 38 19.11 2.05 -26.70
N LEU A 39 19.06 2.81 -25.59
CA LEU A 39 18.06 3.87 -25.42
C LEU A 39 18.18 4.95 -26.53
N LYS A 40 19.39 5.21 -27.05
CA LYS A 40 19.61 6.18 -28.13
C LYS A 40 18.97 5.77 -29.47
N THR A 41 18.67 4.49 -29.69
CA THR A 41 18.12 3.98 -30.96
C THR A 41 16.80 3.22 -30.81
N MET A 42 16.25 3.15 -29.59
CA MET A 42 15.04 2.38 -29.26
C MET A 42 13.80 2.88 -30.00
N THR A 43 12.98 1.97 -30.54
CA THR A 43 11.68 2.34 -31.16
C THR A 43 10.57 2.50 -30.12
N VAL A 44 9.45 3.11 -30.50
CA VAL A 44 8.30 3.27 -29.59
C VAL A 44 7.67 1.93 -29.20
N GLU A 45 7.71 0.90 -30.05
CA GLU A 45 7.29 -0.46 -29.74
C GLU A 45 8.20 -1.17 -28.73
N GLU A 46 9.51 -0.92 -28.81
CA GLU A 46 10.49 -1.42 -27.85
C GLU A 46 10.38 -0.71 -26.50
N TYR A 47 9.95 0.56 -26.49
CA TYR A 47 9.68 1.32 -25.28
C TYR A 47 8.37 0.91 -24.60
N ALA A 48 7.25 1.01 -25.32
CA ALA A 48 5.94 1.24 -24.74
C ALA A 48 5.25 -0.02 -24.16
N LEU A 49 4.30 0.22 -23.25
CA LEU A 49 3.34 -0.81 -22.82
C LEU A 49 2.27 -1.09 -23.89
N GLY A 50 1.77 -2.33 -23.89
CA GLY A 50 0.51 -2.69 -24.52
C GLY A 50 0.59 -3.12 -25.98
N LYS A 51 1.68 -2.83 -26.70
CA LYS A 51 1.89 -3.35 -28.07
C LYS A 51 2.34 -4.81 -28.03
N SER A 52 3.44 -5.08 -27.31
CA SER A 52 3.91 -6.43 -26.96
C SER A 52 3.16 -6.97 -25.72
N LYS A 53 3.27 -8.29 -25.47
CA LYS A 53 2.79 -8.89 -24.20
C LYS A 53 3.81 -8.72 -23.06
N THR A 54 5.10 -8.73 -23.39
CA THR A 54 6.23 -8.66 -22.47
C THR A 54 7.43 -8.01 -23.15
N GLY A 55 8.46 -7.66 -22.39
CA GLY A 55 9.81 -7.43 -22.91
C GLY A 55 10.15 -6.02 -23.41
N SER A 56 9.18 -5.11 -23.52
CA SER A 56 9.45 -3.68 -23.74
C SER A 56 10.01 -2.99 -22.48
N PHE A 57 10.60 -1.81 -22.65
CA PHE A 57 11.20 -1.03 -21.56
C PHE A 57 10.20 -0.75 -20.43
N SER A 58 9.06 -0.15 -20.76
CA SER A 58 7.98 0.14 -19.81
C SER A 58 7.39 -1.14 -19.17
N TRP A 59 7.41 -2.28 -19.86
CA TRP A 59 7.02 -3.56 -19.28
C TRP A 59 8.00 -4.03 -18.20
N TRP A 60 9.30 -3.88 -18.44
CA TRP A 60 10.33 -4.18 -17.42
C TRP A 60 10.22 -3.26 -16.20
N LEU A 61 10.02 -1.96 -16.43
CA LEU A 61 9.80 -0.99 -15.35
C LEU A 61 8.61 -1.36 -14.46
N GLU A 62 7.52 -1.87 -15.04
CA GLU A 62 6.28 -2.16 -14.32
C GLU A 62 6.19 -3.57 -13.73
N TYR A 63 6.75 -4.60 -14.37
CA TYR A 63 6.45 -6.00 -14.02
C TYR A 63 7.64 -6.88 -13.65
N THR A 64 8.89 -6.48 -13.95
CA THR A 64 10.08 -7.32 -13.70
C THR A 64 10.87 -6.89 -12.49
N LEU A 65 10.97 -5.58 -12.25
CA LEU A 65 11.83 -5.01 -11.22
C LEU A 65 11.11 -4.93 -9.87
N THR A 66 11.54 -5.73 -8.90
CA THR A 66 11.10 -5.68 -7.51
C THR A 66 11.37 -4.33 -6.86
N PRO A 67 12.57 -3.71 -7.00
CA PRO A 67 12.85 -2.42 -6.37
C PRO A 67 11.98 -1.29 -6.90
N GLY A 68 11.38 -0.54 -5.98
CA GLY A 68 10.49 0.57 -6.29
C GLY A 68 9.42 0.13 -7.29
N SER A 69 8.64 -0.89 -6.95
CA SER A 69 7.58 -1.39 -7.83
C SER A 69 6.61 -0.26 -8.21
N ILE A 70 6.37 -0.11 -9.51
CA ILE A 70 5.34 0.79 -10.07
C ILE A 70 4.20 -0.03 -10.71
N LYS A 71 4.05 -1.28 -10.28
CA LYS A 71 3.06 -2.24 -10.77
C LYS A 71 1.64 -1.78 -10.45
N GLY A 72 0.71 -2.04 -11.38
CA GLY A 72 -0.60 -1.40 -11.33
C GLY A 72 -0.48 0.04 -11.83
N GLY A 73 -1.42 0.91 -11.48
CA GLY A 73 -1.53 2.23 -12.08
C GLY A 73 -2.20 2.23 -13.46
N SER A 74 -2.53 3.41 -13.99
CA SER A 74 -2.78 3.57 -15.43
C SER A 74 -1.48 3.35 -16.21
N ALA A 75 -1.56 2.85 -17.45
CA ALA A 75 -0.41 2.85 -18.36
C ALA A 75 0.04 4.28 -18.73
N ALA A 76 -0.82 5.29 -18.54
CA ALA A 76 -0.51 6.70 -18.79
C ALA A 76 0.70 7.24 -18.01
N LYS A 77 1.11 6.60 -16.89
CA LYS A 77 2.34 6.97 -16.17
C LYS A 77 3.64 6.74 -16.96
N HIS A 78 3.58 5.96 -18.05
CA HIS A 78 4.67 5.79 -19.00
C HIS A 78 4.65 6.82 -20.14
N ILE A 79 3.71 7.78 -20.10
CA ILE A 79 3.46 8.87 -21.07
C ILE A 79 2.98 8.37 -22.45
N ILE A 80 3.71 7.42 -23.06
CA ILE A 80 3.36 6.79 -24.34
C ILE A 80 3.03 5.31 -24.12
N TYR A 81 1.85 4.87 -24.56
CA TYR A 81 1.42 3.48 -24.48
C TYR A 81 0.41 3.11 -25.57
N TYR A 82 0.30 1.82 -25.90
CA TYR A 82 -0.68 1.32 -26.86
C TYR A 82 -1.95 0.83 -26.14
N SER A 83 -3.10 1.45 -26.42
CA SER A 83 -4.39 1.04 -25.89
C SER A 83 -4.96 -0.11 -26.72
N LYS A 84 -4.84 -1.35 -26.23
CA LYS A 84 -5.49 -2.51 -26.86
C LYS A 84 -7.02 -2.37 -26.98
N LYS A 85 -7.64 -1.64 -26.05
CA LYS A 85 -9.09 -1.36 -26.06
C LYS A 85 -9.49 -0.50 -27.26
N ASP A 86 -8.69 0.53 -27.54
CA ASP A 86 -9.01 1.52 -28.58
C ASP A 86 -8.24 1.26 -29.89
N ALA A 87 -7.50 0.14 -29.96
CA ALA A 87 -6.56 -0.23 -31.03
C ALA A 87 -5.55 0.87 -31.44
N ALA A 88 -5.26 1.82 -30.54
CA ALA A 88 -4.57 3.06 -30.87
C ALA A 88 -3.48 3.44 -29.86
N TRP A 89 -2.46 4.14 -30.34
CA TRP A 89 -1.47 4.80 -29.50
C TRP A 89 -2.11 5.90 -28.63
N LYS A 90 -1.55 6.08 -27.44
CA LYS A 90 -1.86 7.15 -26.50
C LYS A 90 -0.54 7.85 -26.16
N TYR A 91 -0.50 9.15 -26.42
CA TYR A 91 0.64 10.04 -26.28
C TYR A 91 0.13 11.46 -26.04
N PRO A 92 0.98 12.44 -25.66
CA PRO A 92 0.55 13.82 -25.45
C PRO A 92 -0.01 14.43 -26.75
N LYS A 93 -1.06 15.26 -26.62
CA LYS A 93 -1.89 15.71 -27.77
C LYS A 93 -1.27 16.83 -28.60
N GLU A 94 -0.21 17.43 -28.08
CA GLU A 94 0.59 18.49 -28.69
C GLU A 94 1.52 17.98 -29.81
N TYR A 95 1.65 16.66 -29.97
CA TYR A 95 2.42 16.02 -31.05
C TYR A 95 1.50 15.51 -32.18
N ASN A 96 1.98 15.56 -33.43
CA ASN A 96 1.19 15.14 -34.58
C ASN A 96 1.16 13.61 -34.74
N SER A 97 2.26 12.95 -34.37
CA SER A 97 2.45 11.50 -34.47
C SER A 97 2.90 10.91 -33.13
N VAL A 98 2.87 9.57 -33.00
CA VAL A 98 3.45 8.92 -31.81
C VAL A 98 4.97 8.91 -31.89
N GLU A 99 5.52 8.96 -33.10
CA GLU A 99 6.93 9.03 -33.42
C GLU A 99 7.53 10.37 -32.95
N ASP A 100 6.89 11.51 -33.26
CA ASP A 100 7.29 12.86 -32.79
C ASP A 100 7.32 12.91 -31.24
N ALA A 101 6.26 12.38 -30.62
CA ALA A 101 6.14 12.31 -29.16
C ALA A 101 7.23 11.40 -28.55
N TRP A 102 7.55 10.29 -29.22
CA TRP A 102 8.58 9.37 -28.79
C TRP A 102 9.98 9.96 -28.94
N GLU A 103 10.27 10.68 -30.03
CA GLU A 103 11.55 11.38 -30.17
C GLU A 103 11.79 12.37 -29.03
N LYS A 104 10.78 13.19 -28.68
CA LYS A 104 10.90 14.09 -27.53
C LYS A 104 11.03 13.34 -26.21
N LEU A 105 10.20 12.32 -25.95
CA LEU A 105 10.27 11.55 -24.71
C LEU A 105 11.61 10.81 -24.56
N ARG A 106 12.15 10.28 -25.65
CA ARG A 106 13.46 9.61 -25.69
C ARG A 106 14.59 10.61 -25.44
N SER A 107 14.52 11.83 -26.00
CA SER A 107 15.44 12.92 -25.65
C SER A 107 15.36 13.27 -24.17
N ASP A 108 14.14 13.47 -23.65
CA ASP A 108 13.90 13.76 -22.23
C ASP A 108 14.47 12.67 -21.30
N ILE A 109 14.35 11.39 -21.65
CA ILE A 109 14.93 10.28 -20.88
C ILE A 109 16.47 10.33 -20.89
N LEU A 110 17.08 10.61 -22.04
CA LEU A 110 18.54 10.70 -22.17
C LEU A 110 19.10 11.93 -21.45
N GLU A 111 18.44 13.09 -21.59
CA GLU A 111 18.76 14.33 -20.87
C GLU A 111 18.58 14.17 -19.35
N LEU A 112 17.53 13.46 -18.91
CA LEU A 112 17.32 13.13 -17.51
C LEU A 112 18.47 12.29 -16.94
N ILE A 113 18.92 11.27 -17.65
CA ILE A 113 20.05 10.43 -17.19
C ILE A 113 21.33 11.27 -17.15
N ALA A 114 21.64 11.99 -18.24
CA ALA A 114 22.86 12.79 -18.35
C ALA A 114 22.94 13.93 -17.32
N SER A 115 21.80 14.54 -16.96
CA SER A 115 21.72 15.62 -15.94
C SER A 115 22.19 15.21 -14.54
N TYR A 116 22.37 13.90 -14.29
CA TYR A 116 22.87 13.36 -13.04
C TYR A 116 24.19 12.59 -13.19
N ASP A 117 24.83 12.58 -14.37
CA ASP A 117 26.14 11.93 -14.57
C ASP A 117 27.25 12.60 -13.73
N GLN A 118 27.28 13.94 -13.70
CA GLN A 118 28.31 14.74 -13.04
C GLN A 118 27.68 15.89 -12.21
N GLN A 119 28.41 16.39 -11.21
CA GLN A 119 27.99 17.54 -10.41
C GLN A 119 28.51 18.88 -10.97
N PRO A 120 27.78 19.99 -10.78
CA PRO A 120 26.46 20.10 -10.16
C PRO A 120 25.37 19.54 -11.08
N PHE A 121 24.37 18.87 -10.49
CA PHE A 121 23.27 18.29 -11.25
C PHE A 121 22.40 19.40 -11.86
N SER A 122 22.11 19.31 -13.15
CA SER A 122 21.34 20.33 -13.89
C SER A 122 19.82 20.27 -13.66
N GLY A 123 19.34 19.30 -12.89
CA GLY A 123 17.91 19.14 -12.58
C GLY A 123 17.12 18.59 -13.76
N ILE A 124 15.86 19.05 -13.91
CA ILE A 124 14.95 18.62 -14.98
C ILE A 124 14.30 19.86 -15.58
N SER A 125 14.32 19.97 -16.91
CA SER A 125 13.68 21.06 -17.64
C SER A 125 12.15 21.08 -17.38
N PRO A 126 11.53 22.24 -17.10
CA PRO A 126 10.07 22.39 -17.04
C PRO A 126 9.35 22.00 -18.34
N ASN A 127 10.07 22.01 -19.48
CA ASN A 127 9.57 21.59 -20.80
C ASN A 127 9.80 20.09 -21.08
N SER A 128 10.20 19.32 -20.07
CA SER A 128 10.37 17.88 -20.18
C SER A 128 9.03 17.16 -20.01
N LEU A 129 8.73 16.18 -20.87
CA LEU A 129 7.57 15.30 -20.70
C LEU A 129 7.65 14.49 -19.40
N LEU A 130 8.86 14.35 -18.83
CA LEU A 130 9.11 13.69 -17.55
C LEU A 130 8.86 14.58 -16.33
N TYR A 131 8.69 15.91 -16.49
CA TYR A 131 8.68 16.88 -15.39
C TYR A 131 7.70 16.51 -14.26
N SER A 132 6.46 16.14 -14.60
CA SER A 132 5.41 15.68 -13.67
C SER A 132 5.31 14.16 -13.52
N ALA A 133 6.13 13.39 -14.25
CA ALA A 133 6.04 11.92 -14.33
C ALA A 133 6.79 11.22 -13.18
N ASN A 134 6.52 11.61 -11.92
CA ASN A 134 7.32 11.30 -10.73
C ASN A 134 7.76 9.82 -10.60
N MET A 135 6.85 8.87 -10.84
CA MET A 135 7.15 7.43 -10.82
C MET A 135 8.11 7.00 -11.93
N LEU A 136 7.94 7.53 -13.15
CA LEU A 136 8.75 7.19 -14.31
C LEU A 136 10.15 7.82 -14.19
N LYS A 137 10.23 9.14 -13.94
CA LYS A 137 11.53 9.82 -13.78
C LYS A 137 12.33 9.24 -12.60
N GLY A 138 11.68 9.01 -11.46
CA GLY A 138 12.32 8.43 -10.28
C GLY A 138 12.85 7.01 -10.54
N LYS A 139 12.07 6.15 -11.21
CA LYS A 139 12.51 4.78 -11.51
C LYS A 139 13.63 4.73 -12.55
N ILE A 140 13.59 5.58 -13.57
CA ILE A 140 14.70 5.72 -14.54
C ILE A 140 15.97 6.19 -13.83
N LEU A 141 15.89 7.23 -13.01
CA LEU A 141 17.03 7.74 -12.25
C LEU A 141 17.63 6.69 -11.30
N TYR A 142 16.81 5.95 -10.56
CA TYR A 142 17.31 4.84 -9.73
C TYR A 142 18.03 3.77 -10.56
N LEU A 143 17.51 3.41 -11.74
CA LEU A 143 18.08 2.31 -12.55
C LEU A 143 19.39 2.70 -13.25
N TYR A 144 19.60 3.96 -13.62
CA TYR A 144 20.86 4.41 -14.24
C TYR A 144 21.84 5.04 -13.23
N HIS A 145 21.35 5.49 -12.07
CA HIS A 145 22.14 6.12 -10.99
C HIS A 145 21.77 5.56 -9.59
N PRO A 146 21.97 4.25 -9.33
CA PRO A 146 21.59 3.58 -8.07
C PRO A 146 22.39 4.09 -6.85
N ASP A 147 23.55 4.70 -7.10
CA ASP A 147 24.40 5.35 -6.11
C ASP A 147 23.85 6.71 -5.65
N LYS A 148 23.06 7.39 -6.49
CA LYS A 148 22.54 8.76 -6.24
C LYS A 148 21.08 8.79 -5.79
N PHE A 149 20.33 7.71 -5.99
CA PHE A 149 18.89 7.65 -5.71
C PHE A 149 18.48 6.39 -4.94
N LEU A 150 17.44 6.52 -4.11
CA LEU A 150 16.71 5.39 -3.55
C LEU A 150 15.49 5.06 -4.44
N PRO A 151 15.02 3.80 -4.53
CA PRO A 151 13.82 3.41 -5.28
C PRO A 151 12.49 3.86 -4.61
N ILE A 152 12.39 5.16 -4.28
CA ILE A 152 11.27 5.80 -3.56
C ILE A 152 10.81 7.03 -4.37
N TYR A 153 9.60 7.01 -4.91
CA TYR A 153 9.14 8.02 -5.88
C TYR A 153 7.94 8.87 -5.44
N ASN A 154 7.26 8.48 -4.35
CA ASN A 154 6.18 9.27 -3.76
C ASN A 154 6.78 10.35 -2.84
N LEU A 155 6.46 11.61 -3.11
CA LEU A 155 6.98 12.78 -2.39
C LEU A 155 6.61 12.78 -0.89
N GLU A 156 5.39 12.40 -0.54
CA GLU A 156 4.91 12.33 0.85
C GLU A 156 5.65 11.26 1.65
N HIS A 157 5.94 10.11 1.02
CA HIS A 157 6.74 9.05 1.64
C HIS A 157 8.18 9.54 1.88
N ILE A 158 8.78 10.23 0.90
CA ILE A 158 10.11 10.83 1.05
C ILE A 158 10.11 11.86 2.20
N HIS A 159 9.12 12.75 2.26
CA HIS A 159 8.97 13.71 3.37
C HIS A 159 8.87 13.00 4.73
N LYS A 160 8.08 11.93 4.82
CA LYS A 160 7.94 11.15 6.06
C LYS A 160 9.27 10.52 6.50
N PHE A 161 10.05 9.98 5.56
CA PHE A 161 11.37 9.42 5.86
C PHE A 161 12.40 10.50 6.22
N LEU A 162 12.37 11.65 5.55
CA LEU A 162 13.21 12.80 5.91
C LEU A 162 12.90 13.30 7.32
N GLN A 163 11.64 13.38 7.71
CA GLN A 163 11.22 13.72 9.07
C GLN A 163 11.66 12.66 10.09
N ALA A 164 11.49 11.37 9.79
CA ALA A 164 11.87 10.28 10.68
C ALA A 164 13.39 10.11 10.86
N LEU A 165 14.20 10.67 9.95
CA LEU A 165 15.66 10.75 10.04
C LEU A 165 16.14 12.14 10.54
N ASP A 166 15.27 12.91 11.20
CA ASP A 166 15.55 14.23 11.78
C ASP A 166 16.14 15.25 10.77
N VAL A 167 15.83 15.13 9.47
CA VAL A 167 16.35 16.05 8.44
C VAL A 167 15.58 17.37 8.49
N PRO A 168 16.25 18.51 8.77
CA PRO A 168 15.59 19.81 8.91
C PRO A 168 14.75 20.17 7.69
N LYS A 169 13.54 20.68 7.93
CA LYS A 169 12.52 20.93 6.91
C LYS A 169 12.99 21.88 5.81
N GLU A 170 13.85 22.83 6.18
CA GLU A 170 14.46 23.84 5.32
C GLU A 170 15.35 23.21 4.24
N LYS A 171 15.84 21.98 4.44
CA LYS A 171 16.66 21.27 3.45
C LYS A 171 15.86 20.67 2.29
N TRP A 172 14.54 20.51 2.44
CA TRP A 172 13.68 19.80 1.47
C TRP A 172 12.34 20.47 1.16
N GLN A 173 11.89 21.45 1.95
CA GLN A 173 10.66 22.18 1.68
C GLN A 173 10.74 22.94 0.34
N GLY A 174 9.72 22.77 -0.50
CA GLY A 174 9.60 23.43 -1.81
C GLY A 174 10.35 22.74 -2.95
N LYS A 175 11.11 21.67 -2.65
CA LYS A 175 11.82 20.85 -3.65
C LYS A 175 10.92 19.78 -4.27
N ASP A 176 11.30 19.32 -5.45
CA ASP A 176 10.60 18.24 -6.15
C ASP A 176 10.94 16.84 -5.59
N ASN A 177 10.29 15.79 -6.08
CA ASN A 177 10.50 14.42 -5.59
C ASN A 177 11.87 13.82 -5.94
N VAL A 178 12.58 14.36 -6.93
CA VAL A 178 13.93 13.93 -7.31
C VAL A 178 14.93 14.58 -6.38
N GLU A 179 14.84 15.89 -6.20
CA GLU A 179 15.65 16.64 -5.25
C GLU A 179 15.48 16.13 -3.81
N CYS A 180 14.24 15.91 -3.35
CA CYS A 180 13.96 15.34 -2.03
C CYS A 180 14.52 13.91 -1.89
N ASN A 181 14.54 13.11 -2.96
CA ASN A 181 15.17 11.79 -2.96
C ASN A 181 16.70 11.90 -2.77
N GLN A 182 17.36 12.87 -3.43
CA GLN A 182 18.79 13.10 -3.22
C GLN A 182 19.12 13.58 -1.80
N VAL A 183 18.26 14.42 -1.21
CA VAL A 183 18.39 14.81 0.21
C VAL A 183 18.24 13.58 1.12
N LEU A 184 17.30 12.68 0.82
CA LEU A 184 17.10 11.45 1.59
C LEU A 184 18.28 10.46 1.43
N LYS A 185 18.77 10.24 0.20
CA LYS A 185 19.96 9.41 -0.07
C LYS A 185 21.19 9.96 0.64
N SER A 186 21.37 11.28 0.65
CA SER A 186 22.43 11.94 1.40
C SER A 186 22.28 11.73 2.91
N ALA A 187 21.09 11.91 3.47
CA ALA A 187 20.81 11.69 4.89
C ALA A 187 21.11 10.24 5.32
N VAL A 188 20.71 9.25 4.50
CA VAL A 188 21.06 7.84 4.71
C VAL A 188 22.57 7.61 4.70
N ALA A 189 23.30 8.23 3.77
CA ALA A 189 24.76 8.08 3.66
C ALA A 189 25.54 8.64 4.88
N TYR A 190 24.97 9.59 5.63
CA TYR A 190 25.54 10.06 6.91
C TYR A 190 25.30 9.11 8.09
N ILE A 191 24.44 8.10 7.94
CA ILE A 191 24.15 7.12 9.01
C ILE A 191 25.09 5.93 8.83
N GLU A 192 26.10 5.83 9.70
CA GLU A 192 27.21 4.86 9.62
C GLU A 192 26.76 3.40 9.38
N ARG A 193 25.63 2.99 9.96
CA ARG A 193 25.07 1.63 9.80
C ARG A 193 24.28 1.41 8.51
N LEU A 194 23.87 2.47 7.82
CA LEU A 194 23.08 2.40 6.57
C LEU A 194 23.89 2.76 5.33
N LYS A 195 25.05 3.43 5.45
CA LYS A 195 25.83 3.90 4.30
C LYS A 195 26.26 2.79 3.33
N GLU A 196 26.53 1.59 3.86
CA GLU A 196 26.95 0.39 3.11
C GLU A 196 25.75 -0.45 2.62
N TRP A 197 24.51 -0.06 2.93
CA TRP A 197 23.34 -0.82 2.52
C TRP A 197 22.99 -0.54 1.07
N ASP A 198 22.56 -1.59 0.37
CA ASP A 198 22.00 -1.42 -0.97
C ASP A 198 20.73 -0.54 -0.91
N PRO A 199 20.40 0.19 -2.01
CA PRO A 199 19.26 1.11 -2.01
C PRO A 199 17.90 0.44 -1.76
N GLU A 200 17.73 -0.84 -2.10
CA GLU A 200 16.49 -1.58 -1.89
C GLU A 200 16.37 -2.02 -0.42
N LEU A 201 17.44 -2.55 0.19
CA LEU A 201 17.50 -2.84 1.62
C LEU A 201 17.20 -1.58 2.46
N THR A 202 17.83 -0.46 2.12
CA THR A 202 17.56 0.85 2.70
C THR A 202 16.07 1.21 2.57
N THR A 203 15.53 1.11 1.36
CA THR A 203 14.13 1.48 1.07
C THR A 203 13.15 0.63 1.89
N ARG A 204 13.39 -0.67 1.98
CA ARG A 204 12.56 -1.60 2.75
C ARG A 204 12.61 -1.32 4.24
N PHE A 205 13.76 -0.98 4.79
CA PHE A 205 13.89 -0.52 6.17
C PHE A 205 13.08 0.75 6.42
N LEU A 206 13.19 1.76 5.55
CA LEU A 206 12.43 3.01 5.69
C LEU A 206 10.92 2.75 5.66
N TYR A 207 10.43 1.93 4.71
CA TYR A 207 9.02 1.54 4.65
C TYR A 207 8.59 0.72 5.86
N HIS A 208 9.33 -0.32 6.25
CA HIS A 208 9.00 -1.16 7.40
C HIS A 208 8.92 -0.35 8.70
N THR A 209 9.89 0.52 8.93
CA THR A 209 10.11 1.21 10.21
C THR A 209 9.27 2.47 10.35
N PHE A 210 9.17 3.28 9.28
CA PHE A 210 8.59 4.63 9.36
C PHE A 210 7.28 4.78 8.57
N LYS A 211 6.96 3.85 7.67
CA LYS A 211 5.65 3.77 7.02
C LYS A 211 5.10 2.32 6.96
N PRO A 212 5.02 1.62 8.11
CA PRO A 212 4.40 0.30 8.16
C PRO A 212 2.99 0.37 7.60
N ASP A 213 2.64 -0.62 6.78
CA ASP A 213 1.35 -0.70 6.08
C ASP A 213 0.35 -1.50 6.94
N TYR A 214 0.05 -0.98 8.13
CA TYR A 214 -0.89 -1.60 9.06
C TYR A 214 -2.29 -1.61 8.48
N LYS A 215 -2.91 -2.78 8.50
CA LYS A 215 -4.27 -3.02 8.03
C LYS A 215 -5.25 -3.03 9.19
N TYR A 216 -6.53 -2.88 8.85
CA TYR A 216 -7.61 -2.74 9.80
C TYR A 216 -8.60 -3.87 9.57
N TYR A 217 -8.99 -4.57 10.64
CA TYR A 217 -9.77 -5.80 10.56
C TYR A 217 -10.92 -5.81 11.56
N LYS A 218 -12.13 -6.14 11.08
CA LYS A 218 -13.21 -6.62 11.93
C LYS A 218 -13.03 -8.12 12.17
N ILE A 219 -13.09 -8.57 13.42
CA ILE A 219 -13.04 -9.98 13.81
C ILE A 219 -14.19 -10.29 14.78
N ALA A 220 -14.90 -11.40 14.55
CA ALA A 220 -15.95 -11.88 15.44
C ALA A 220 -15.41 -12.94 16.42
N PRO A 221 -15.33 -12.67 17.74
CA PRO A 221 -14.99 -13.66 18.77
C PRO A 221 -16.18 -14.60 19.01
N GLY A 222 -16.47 -15.43 18.00
CA GLY A 222 -17.64 -16.29 17.93
C GLY A 222 -18.91 -15.58 17.48
N GLN A 223 -19.98 -16.37 17.33
CA GLN A 223 -21.32 -15.86 17.02
C GLN A 223 -21.77 -14.92 18.14
N ASP A 224 -22.25 -13.72 17.79
CA ASP A 224 -22.68 -12.68 18.72
C ASP A 224 -21.69 -12.34 19.86
N GLY A 225 -20.39 -12.59 19.61
CA GLY A 225 -19.30 -12.27 20.52
C GLY A 225 -19.23 -13.14 21.78
N VAL A 226 -19.71 -14.38 21.75
CA VAL A 226 -19.76 -15.26 22.93
C VAL A 226 -18.39 -15.54 23.59
N TYR A 227 -17.27 -15.45 22.86
CA TYR A 227 -15.92 -15.64 23.43
C TYR A 227 -15.22 -14.31 23.78
N TRP A 228 -15.95 -13.18 23.74
CA TRP A 228 -15.36 -11.86 23.96
C TRP A 228 -14.71 -11.69 25.34
N GLU A 229 -15.36 -12.14 26.41
CA GLU A 229 -14.86 -11.96 27.78
C GLU A 229 -13.53 -12.70 28.00
N GLU A 230 -13.40 -13.89 27.39
CA GLU A 230 -12.18 -14.69 27.35
C GLU A 230 -11.07 -13.99 26.52
N CYS A 231 -11.40 -13.57 25.30
CA CYS A 231 -10.50 -12.79 24.41
C CYS A 231 -9.96 -11.53 25.10
N GLN A 232 -10.84 -10.75 25.71
CA GLN A 232 -10.51 -9.51 26.40
C GLN A 232 -9.57 -9.76 27.58
N THR A 233 -9.91 -10.75 28.43
CA THR A 233 -9.15 -11.07 29.65
C THR A 233 -7.80 -11.71 29.33
N GLY A 234 -7.76 -12.55 28.29
CA GLY A 234 -6.55 -13.26 27.86
C GLY A 234 -5.59 -12.42 27.00
N GLY A 235 -6.00 -11.23 26.55
CA GLY A 235 -5.15 -10.39 25.68
C GLY A 235 -4.99 -10.97 24.27
N TYR A 236 -6.03 -11.61 23.73
CA TYR A 236 -6.04 -12.15 22.36
C TYR A 236 -7.40 -11.99 21.69
N ILE A 237 -7.48 -12.30 20.41
CA ILE A 237 -8.71 -12.57 19.67
C ILE A 237 -8.63 -14.02 19.16
N SER A 238 -9.75 -14.75 19.16
CA SER A 238 -9.81 -16.18 18.81
C SER A 238 -10.79 -16.50 17.68
N ILE A 239 -10.50 -17.56 16.90
CA ILE A 239 -11.41 -18.12 15.89
C ILE A 239 -11.37 -19.66 15.85
N GLY A 240 -12.45 -20.28 15.33
CA GLY A 240 -12.64 -21.74 15.22
C GLY A 240 -11.91 -22.40 14.04
N TRP A 241 -12.39 -23.57 13.60
CA TRP A 241 -11.73 -24.51 12.66
C TRP A 241 -10.56 -25.31 13.27
N ASN A 242 -10.68 -25.58 14.58
CA ASN A 242 -9.69 -26.28 15.41
C ASN A 242 -9.14 -27.57 14.77
N GLU A 243 -9.98 -28.29 14.02
CA GLU A 243 -9.68 -29.57 13.38
C GLU A 243 -8.55 -29.49 12.34
N VAL A 244 -8.28 -28.30 11.81
CA VAL A 244 -7.18 -28.03 10.87
C VAL A 244 -5.81 -28.05 11.57
N GLY A 245 -5.77 -27.90 12.90
CA GLY A 245 -4.53 -27.89 13.68
C GLY A 245 -3.70 -26.62 13.50
N ASP A 246 -2.51 -26.60 14.12
CA ASP A 246 -1.60 -25.44 14.07
C ASP A 246 -1.22 -25.08 12.61
N LEU A 247 -1.47 -23.83 12.23
CA LEU A 247 -1.24 -23.37 10.86
C LEU A 247 0.25 -23.19 10.53
N ARG A 248 1.12 -23.13 11.54
CA ARG A 248 2.58 -23.08 11.38
C ARG A 248 3.16 -24.35 10.72
N GLN A 249 2.40 -25.44 10.67
CA GLN A 249 2.81 -26.68 10.01
C GLN A 249 2.72 -26.61 8.47
N TYR A 250 2.01 -25.64 7.91
CA TYR A 250 1.84 -25.51 6.46
C TYR A 250 2.87 -24.52 5.87
N PRO A 251 3.68 -24.92 4.88
CA PRO A 251 4.71 -24.06 4.29
C PRO A 251 4.11 -22.94 3.44
N ASP A 252 2.94 -23.16 2.84
CA ASP A 252 2.24 -22.17 2.03
C ASP A 252 0.69 -22.31 2.08
N TYR A 253 0.03 -21.36 1.42
CA TYR A 253 -1.43 -21.27 1.34
C TYR A 253 -2.08 -22.42 0.57
N ASP A 254 -1.43 -22.96 -0.48
CA ASP A 254 -2.04 -23.99 -1.32
C ASP A 254 -2.01 -25.35 -0.59
N GLU A 255 -0.93 -25.68 0.13
CA GLU A 255 -0.90 -26.84 1.05
C GLU A 255 -1.94 -26.71 2.17
N PHE A 256 -1.96 -25.56 2.88
CA PHE A 256 -2.97 -25.28 3.91
C PHE A 256 -4.39 -25.44 3.37
N LYS A 257 -4.68 -24.85 2.21
CA LYS A 257 -6.01 -24.88 1.59
C LYS A 257 -6.41 -26.30 1.21
N ASN A 258 -5.49 -27.07 0.64
CA ASN A 258 -5.75 -28.46 0.27
C ASN A 258 -6.08 -29.32 1.50
N ALA A 259 -5.44 -29.06 2.64
CA ALA A 259 -5.79 -29.69 3.93
C ALA A 259 -7.15 -29.20 4.45
N PHE A 260 -7.38 -27.89 4.51
CA PHE A 260 -8.64 -27.28 4.97
C PHE A 260 -9.86 -27.82 4.21
N LEU A 261 -9.74 -28.00 2.89
CA LEU A 261 -10.83 -28.48 2.03
C LEU A 261 -11.24 -29.95 2.31
N GLN A 262 -10.41 -30.76 2.97
CA GLN A 262 -10.78 -32.15 3.33
C GLN A 262 -11.93 -32.20 4.35
N TYR A 263 -11.98 -31.25 5.27
CA TYR A 263 -12.95 -31.23 6.38
C TYR A 263 -14.38 -30.87 5.96
N ASN A 264 -14.57 -30.26 4.79
CA ASN A 264 -15.88 -29.91 4.24
C ASN A 264 -16.84 -29.19 5.23
N PHE A 265 -16.31 -28.25 6.03
CA PHE A 265 -17.03 -27.45 7.02
C PHE A 265 -18.31 -26.74 6.52
N GLN A 266 -18.46 -26.59 5.21
CA GLN A 266 -19.55 -25.93 4.51
C GLN A 266 -20.04 -26.78 3.33
N LYS A 267 -21.31 -26.61 2.94
CA LYS A 267 -21.97 -27.44 1.90
C LYS A 267 -21.35 -27.34 0.49
N THR A 268 -20.51 -26.35 0.21
CA THR A 268 -19.93 -26.14 -1.13
C THR A 268 -18.44 -25.83 -1.05
N THR A 269 -17.67 -26.34 -2.01
CA THR A 269 -16.22 -26.08 -2.13
C THR A 269 -15.90 -24.60 -2.21
N ALA A 270 -16.77 -23.80 -2.86
CA ALA A 270 -16.63 -22.35 -2.90
C ALA A 270 -16.72 -21.71 -1.50
N LYS A 271 -17.68 -22.15 -0.66
CA LYS A 271 -17.82 -21.62 0.70
C LYS A 271 -16.73 -22.14 1.64
N ASN A 272 -16.26 -23.38 1.46
CA ASN A 272 -15.07 -23.88 2.17
C ASN A 272 -13.83 -23.07 1.79
N THR A 273 -13.61 -22.77 0.50
CA THR A 273 -12.50 -21.91 0.04
C THR A 273 -12.59 -20.51 0.66
N GLU A 274 -13.80 -19.95 0.76
CA GLU A 274 -14.02 -18.66 1.40
C GLU A 274 -13.63 -18.68 2.90
N LYS A 275 -13.87 -19.80 3.60
CA LYS A 275 -13.47 -19.97 5.02
C LYS A 275 -12.00 -20.30 5.22
N ALA A 276 -11.39 -21.06 4.30
CA ALA A 276 -9.95 -21.22 4.25
C ALA A 276 -9.25 -19.85 4.14
N ASN A 277 -9.77 -18.96 3.27
CA ASN A 277 -9.23 -17.60 3.12
C ASN A 277 -9.39 -16.75 4.40
N GLU A 278 -10.47 -16.93 5.16
CA GLU A 278 -10.66 -16.24 6.44
C GLU A 278 -9.67 -16.73 7.51
N LEU A 279 -9.49 -18.05 7.66
CA LEU A 279 -8.51 -18.60 8.60
C LEU A 279 -7.06 -18.25 8.21
N TRP A 280 -6.72 -18.29 6.92
CA TRP A 280 -5.40 -17.89 6.44
C TRP A 280 -5.14 -16.39 6.60
N LEU A 281 -6.15 -15.54 6.38
CA LEU A 281 -6.05 -14.10 6.63
C LEU A 281 -5.78 -13.82 8.11
N PHE A 282 -6.43 -14.54 9.01
CA PHE A 282 -6.22 -14.45 10.45
C PHE A 282 -4.81 -14.87 10.87
N TYR A 283 -4.28 -15.98 10.31
CA TYR A 283 -2.89 -16.41 10.50
C TYR A 283 -1.86 -15.36 10.05
N ASN A 284 -2.16 -14.63 8.98
CA ASN A 284 -1.26 -13.62 8.40
C ASN A 284 -1.44 -12.20 8.97
N LEU A 285 -2.17 -12.04 10.07
CA LEU A 285 -2.21 -10.79 10.84
C LEU A 285 -0.83 -10.47 11.40
N LYS A 286 -0.42 -9.20 11.30
CA LYS A 286 0.93 -8.75 11.65
C LYS A 286 0.92 -7.84 12.88
N PRO A 287 1.99 -7.82 13.68
CA PRO A 287 2.16 -6.83 14.73
C PRO A 287 1.91 -5.40 14.22
N GLY A 288 1.09 -4.66 14.95
CA GLY A 288 0.62 -3.32 14.57
C GLY A 288 -0.68 -3.25 13.76
N ASP A 289 -1.17 -4.36 13.19
CA ASP A 289 -2.51 -4.40 12.57
C ASP A 289 -3.60 -4.08 13.61
N LYS A 290 -4.63 -3.34 13.18
CA LYS A 290 -5.69 -2.82 14.04
C LYS A 290 -6.92 -3.72 14.03
N ILE A 291 -7.32 -4.20 15.20
CA ILE A 291 -8.44 -5.11 15.39
C ILE A 291 -9.66 -4.36 15.95
N LEU A 292 -10.82 -4.71 15.41
CA LEU A 292 -12.15 -4.35 15.90
C LEU A 292 -12.91 -5.64 16.21
N ALA A 293 -13.18 -5.90 17.48
CA ALA A 293 -13.98 -7.03 17.92
C ALA A 293 -15.47 -6.69 17.84
N ASN A 294 -16.26 -7.44 17.07
CA ASN A 294 -17.68 -7.15 16.85
C ASN A 294 -18.65 -8.10 17.55
N LYS A 295 -19.84 -7.61 17.87
CA LYS A 295 -21.02 -8.39 18.25
C LYS A 295 -22.14 -8.18 17.22
N GLY A 296 -22.68 -9.27 16.68
CA GLY A 296 -23.66 -9.22 15.60
C GLY A 296 -23.17 -8.41 14.40
N SER A 297 -24.03 -7.54 13.86
CA SER A 297 -23.75 -6.71 12.68
C SER A 297 -23.69 -5.20 12.95
N SER A 298 -23.82 -4.77 14.20
CA SER A 298 -23.98 -3.34 14.54
C SER A 298 -23.36 -2.91 15.88
N LEU A 299 -22.60 -3.78 16.55
CA LEU A 299 -21.95 -3.49 17.83
C LEU A 299 -20.45 -3.77 17.79
N ILE A 300 -19.66 -2.88 18.40
CA ILE A 300 -18.23 -3.04 18.66
C ILE A 300 -18.03 -3.28 20.16
N LEU A 301 -17.32 -4.35 20.50
CA LEU A 301 -17.01 -4.77 21.86
C LEU A 301 -15.70 -4.16 22.36
N GLY A 302 -14.70 -4.09 21.47
CA GLY A 302 -13.40 -3.50 21.78
C GLY A 302 -12.57 -3.27 20.52
N ILE A 303 -11.52 -2.47 20.69
CA ILE A 303 -10.46 -2.26 19.69
C ILE A 303 -9.10 -2.46 20.32
N GLY A 304 -8.16 -2.94 19.52
CA GLY A 304 -6.78 -3.17 19.94
C GLY A 304 -5.84 -3.30 18.76
N THR A 305 -4.57 -3.55 19.09
CA THR A 305 -3.49 -3.73 18.13
C THR A 305 -2.92 -5.14 18.27
N VAL A 306 -2.70 -5.84 17.15
CA VAL A 306 -1.98 -7.11 17.15
C VAL A 306 -0.59 -6.89 17.74
N SER A 307 -0.25 -7.66 18.76
CA SER A 307 1.02 -7.57 19.48
C SER A 307 2.14 -8.33 18.75
N ASP A 308 3.39 -8.11 19.17
CA ASP A 308 4.57 -8.79 18.63
C ASP A 308 4.56 -10.32 18.83
N GLN A 309 3.71 -10.83 19.73
CA GLN A 309 3.52 -12.29 19.91
C GLN A 309 2.77 -12.93 18.72
N GLY A 310 1.99 -12.16 17.96
CA GLY A 310 1.34 -12.62 16.74
C GLY A 310 0.36 -13.78 16.94
N TYR A 311 0.42 -14.77 16.04
CA TYR A 311 -0.43 -15.97 16.01
C TYR A 311 0.09 -17.09 16.91
N ASP A 312 -0.83 -17.81 17.55
CA ASP A 312 -0.55 -19.09 18.21
C ASP A 312 -1.71 -20.09 18.06
N TYR A 313 -1.44 -21.37 18.28
CA TYR A 313 -2.44 -22.44 18.34
C TYR A 313 -2.50 -22.99 19.76
N ARG A 314 -3.58 -22.67 20.47
CA ARG A 314 -3.77 -22.96 21.89
C ARG A 314 -4.59 -24.21 22.12
N ASP A 315 -3.89 -25.32 22.30
CA ASP A 315 -4.52 -26.62 22.56
C ASP A 315 -5.25 -26.72 23.91
N ASP A 316 -4.96 -25.81 24.84
CA ASP A 316 -5.59 -25.71 26.15
C ASP A 316 -7.00 -25.09 26.11
N LEU A 317 -7.37 -24.41 25.03
CA LEU A 317 -8.72 -23.88 24.82
C LEU A 317 -9.67 -25.00 24.35
N SER A 318 -10.86 -25.05 24.95
CA SER A 318 -11.89 -26.05 24.59
C SER A 318 -12.43 -25.88 23.18
N THR A 319 -12.38 -24.66 22.65
CA THR A 319 -12.76 -24.28 21.28
C THR A 319 -12.06 -22.98 20.89
N GLN A 320 -12.18 -22.58 19.62
CA GLN A 320 -11.47 -21.44 19.04
C GLN A 320 -9.96 -21.42 19.30
N LYS A 321 -9.29 -22.55 19.01
CA LYS A 321 -7.87 -22.77 19.32
C LYS A 321 -6.91 -21.85 18.57
N HIS A 322 -7.34 -21.21 17.48
CA HIS A 322 -6.51 -20.25 16.75
C HIS A 322 -6.62 -18.88 17.41
N VAL A 323 -5.52 -18.40 17.98
CA VAL A 323 -5.45 -17.09 18.64
C VAL A 323 -4.47 -16.16 17.92
N VAL A 324 -4.75 -14.87 17.99
CA VAL A 324 -3.78 -13.81 17.71
C VAL A 324 -3.76 -12.88 18.91
N TYR A 325 -2.59 -12.64 19.49
CA TYR A 325 -2.43 -11.82 20.69
C TYR A 325 -2.62 -10.33 20.36
N VAL A 326 -3.48 -9.66 21.13
CA VAL A 326 -3.94 -8.29 20.90
C VAL A 326 -3.81 -7.47 22.18
N THR A 327 -3.07 -6.37 22.09
CA THR A 327 -3.08 -5.32 23.10
C THR A 327 -4.39 -4.54 22.95
N TRP A 328 -5.37 -4.81 23.82
CA TRP A 328 -6.65 -4.11 23.83
C TRP A 328 -6.48 -2.66 24.28
N GLU A 329 -6.72 -1.71 23.36
CA GLU A 329 -6.55 -0.28 23.58
C GLU A 329 -7.80 0.36 24.22
N LYS A 330 -8.98 -0.18 23.90
CA LYS A 330 -10.26 0.34 24.39
C LYS A 330 -11.34 -0.75 24.33
N VAL A 331 -12.01 -0.94 25.46
CA VAL A 331 -13.19 -1.81 25.60
C VAL A 331 -14.43 -0.93 25.73
N PHE A 332 -15.53 -1.34 25.12
CA PHE A 332 -16.81 -0.62 25.15
C PHE A 332 -17.81 -1.35 26.04
N ASN A 333 -18.16 -0.73 27.17
CA ASN A 333 -19.23 -1.18 28.05
C ASN A 333 -20.15 0.01 28.39
N PRO A 334 -21.40 0.08 27.86
CA PRO A 334 -22.00 -0.87 26.92
C PRO A 334 -21.27 -0.89 25.55
N PRO A 335 -21.45 -1.95 24.73
CA PRO A 335 -20.88 -2.04 23.39
C PRO A 335 -21.24 -0.83 22.53
N LEU A 336 -20.30 -0.39 21.68
CA LEU A 336 -20.48 0.78 20.82
C LEU A 336 -21.36 0.44 19.62
N GLU A 337 -22.49 1.13 19.51
CA GLU A 337 -23.40 1.05 18.36
C GLU A 337 -22.82 1.73 17.11
N ILE A 338 -22.95 1.05 15.97
CA ILE A 338 -22.59 1.52 14.63
C ILE A 338 -23.72 1.21 13.62
N PRO A 339 -23.73 1.86 12.44
CA PRO A 339 -24.64 1.48 11.36
C PRO A 339 -24.52 0.00 11.02
N LYS A 340 -25.65 -0.66 10.75
CA LYS A 340 -25.70 -2.10 10.47
C LYS A 340 -24.86 -2.48 9.25
N GLN A 341 -24.02 -3.50 9.40
CA GLN A 341 -23.13 -4.04 8.39
C GLN A 341 -23.65 -5.40 7.90
N ASP A 342 -24.47 -5.40 6.84
CA ASP A 342 -25.19 -6.60 6.36
C ASP A 342 -24.29 -7.78 5.98
N TYR A 343 -23.00 -7.54 5.68
CA TYR A 343 -22.06 -8.60 5.32
C TYR A 343 -21.29 -9.21 6.50
N TRP A 344 -21.29 -8.56 7.68
CA TRP A 344 -20.59 -9.05 8.87
C TRP A 344 -21.05 -10.43 9.37
N PRO A 345 -22.35 -10.79 9.37
CA PRO A 345 -22.80 -12.13 9.79
C PRO A 345 -22.20 -13.28 8.97
N PHE A 346 -21.72 -13.02 7.75
CA PHE A 346 -21.14 -14.02 6.87
C PHE A 346 -19.61 -14.12 7.00
N LYS A 347 -18.97 -13.20 7.74
CA LYS A 347 -17.51 -13.03 7.83
C LYS A 347 -17.00 -13.09 9.27
N THR A 348 -16.14 -14.07 9.55
CA THR A 348 -15.44 -14.15 10.85
C THR A 348 -14.41 -13.03 10.91
N ILE A 349 -13.52 -12.94 9.92
CA ILE A 349 -12.60 -11.82 9.70
C ILE A 349 -12.91 -11.10 8.38
N LEU A 350 -12.74 -9.77 8.38
CA LEU A 350 -12.87 -8.92 7.19
C LEU A 350 -11.92 -7.72 7.30
N GLU A 351 -11.11 -7.47 6.27
CA GLU A 351 -10.36 -6.22 6.12
C GLU A 351 -11.33 -5.06 5.87
N ILE A 352 -11.22 -4.00 6.67
CA ILE A 352 -12.02 -2.77 6.62
C ILE A 352 -11.10 -1.59 6.31
N SER A 353 -11.67 -0.47 5.84
CA SER A 353 -10.88 0.72 5.58
C SER A 353 -10.52 1.47 6.87
N VAL A 354 -9.40 2.20 6.82
CA VAL A 354 -9.00 3.16 7.87
C VAL A 354 -10.12 4.16 8.17
N LYS A 355 -10.86 4.59 7.14
CA LYS A 355 -11.99 5.53 7.28
C LYS A 355 -13.11 4.94 8.13
N GLU A 356 -13.58 3.73 7.80
CA GLU A 356 -14.64 3.04 8.55
C GLU A 356 -14.25 2.87 10.02
N TYR A 357 -13.04 2.37 10.28
CA TYR A 357 -12.52 2.20 11.64
C TYR A 357 -12.50 3.51 12.42
N LEU A 358 -11.95 4.59 11.87
CA LEU A 358 -11.88 5.89 12.54
C LEU A 358 -13.26 6.53 12.77
N VAL A 359 -14.15 6.48 11.77
CA VAL A 359 -15.51 7.03 11.85
C VAL A 359 -16.31 6.38 12.98
N TRP A 360 -16.15 5.07 13.19
CA TRP A 360 -16.80 4.38 14.29
C TRP A 360 -16.12 4.67 15.64
N THR A 361 -14.80 4.56 15.72
CA THR A 361 -14.09 4.37 17.01
C THR A 361 -13.57 5.65 17.69
N ASP A 362 -13.22 6.69 16.93
CA ASP A 362 -12.75 7.98 17.46
C ASP A 362 -13.97 8.87 17.80
N PRO A 363 -14.18 9.29 19.07
CA PRO A 363 -15.31 10.15 19.45
C PRO A 363 -15.35 11.53 18.78
N VAL A 364 -14.21 12.07 18.37
CA VAL A 364 -14.14 13.32 17.59
C VAL A 364 -14.66 13.06 16.20
N MET A 365 -14.15 12.02 15.53
CA MET A 365 -14.64 11.63 14.21
C MET A 365 -16.09 11.16 14.24
N ASN A 366 -16.54 10.48 15.30
CA ASN A 366 -17.93 10.06 15.50
C ASN A 366 -18.87 11.26 15.74
N ARG A 367 -18.37 12.40 16.27
CA ARG A 367 -19.14 13.65 16.43
C ARG A 367 -19.15 14.50 15.17
N THR A 368 -17.99 14.73 14.56
CA THR A 368 -17.87 15.40 13.26
C THR A 368 -18.67 14.61 12.22
N SER A 369 -18.64 13.28 12.29
CA SER A 369 -19.50 12.41 11.51
C SER A 369 -20.95 12.41 12.01
N LYS A 370 -21.30 12.53 13.30
CA LYS A 370 -22.70 12.81 13.69
C LYS A 370 -23.20 14.23 13.35
N SER A 371 -22.38 15.06 12.71
CA SER A 371 -22.79 16.27 11.96
C SER A 371 -22.69 16.15 10.43
N ILE A 372 -22.21 15.02 9.88
CA ILE A 372 -21.97 14.79 8.42
C ILE A 372 -22.64 13.48 7.90
N ILE A 373 -22.86 12.48 8.76
CA ILE A 373 -23.64 11.24 8.57
C ILE A 373 -25.13 11.58 8.69
N THR A 374 -25.58 12.42 7.78
CA THR A 374 -26.90 12.33 7.16
C THR A 374 -26.78 12.59 5.66
N THR A 375 -25.68 12.15 5.04
CA THR A 375 -25.48 12.27 3.60
C THR A 375 -25.33 10.92 2.89
N TYR A 376 -24.25 10.16 3.07
CA TYR A 376 -23.89 9.06 2.15
C TYR A 376 -24.37 7.66 2.61
N SER A 377 -24.80 6.82 1.67
CA SER A 377 -25.11 5.40 1.93
C SER A 377 -23.87 4.50 1.84
N SER A 378 -23.95 3.27 2.38
CA SER A 378 -22.87 2.27 2.29
C SER A 378 -22.52 1.89 0.83
N GLU A 379 -23.49 1.94 -0.09
CA GLU A 379 -23.25 1.75 -1.52
C GLU A 379 -22.49 2.94 -2.13
N GLU A 380 -22.84 4.16 -1.73
CA GLU A 380 -22.12 5.37 -2.13
C GLU A 380 -20.69 5.37 -1.58
N GLU A 381 -20.47 5.01 -0.31
CA GLU A 381 -19.12 4.90 0.26
C GLU A 381 -18.25 3.86 -0.46
N ARG A 382 -18.81 2.68 -0.79
CA ARG A 382 -18.11 1.65 -1.55
C ARG A 382 -17.84 2.08 -2.99
N PHE A 383 -18.74 2.84 -3.59
CA PHE A 383 -18.56 3.44 -4.91
C PHE A 383 -17.47 4.52 -4.90
N PHE A 384 -17.48 5.43 -3.93
CA PHE A 384 -16.48 6.49 -3.77
C PHE A 384 -15.11 5.96 -3.42
N SER A 385 -15.00 4.95 -2.56
CA SER A 385 -13.71 4.29 -2.28
C SER A 385 -13.12 3.69 -3.56
N ARG A 386 -13.93 3.03 -4.40
CA ARG A 386 -13.50 2.54 -5.73
C ARG A 386 -13.15 3.68 -6.69
N LEU A 387 -13.85 4.81 -6.62
CA LEU A 387 -13.58 5.99 -7.44
C LEU A 387 -12.26 6.66 -7.04
N GLU A 388 -12.00 6.75 -5.73
CA GLU A 388 -10.78 7.27 -5.13
C GLU A 388 -9.58 6.42 -5.52
N THR A 389 -9.62 5.11 -5.29
CA THR A 389 -8.56 4.20 -5.75
C THR A 389 -8.35 4.32 -7.26
N ALA A 390 -9.42 4.46 -8.05
CA ALA A 390 -9.28 4.69 -9.49
C ALA A 390 -8.62 6.03 -9.84
N LEU A 391 -8.84 7.09 -9.06
CA LEU A 391 -8.23 8.42 -9.25
C LEU A 391 -6.78 8.45 -8.78
N GLU A 392 -6.46 7.90 -7.61
CA GLU A 392 -5.07 7.72 -7.11
C GLU A 392 -4.22 6.92 -8.10
N HIS A 393 -4.80 5.84 -8.63
CA HIS A 393 -4.13 4.90 -9.53
C HIS A 393 -4.07 5.39 -10.99
N LYS A 394 -4.99 6.25 -11.44
CA LYS A 394 -5.10 6.62 -12.88
C LYS A 394 -5.04 8.10 -13.19
N GLY A 395 -5.13 9.00 -12.22
CA GLY A 395 -5.22 10.45 -12.41
C GLY A 395 -6.60 10.97 -12.84
N GLN A 396 -7.42 10.14 -13.49
CA GLN A 396 -8.74 10.51 -13.99
C GLN A 396 -9.78 9.38 -13.88
N CYS A 397 -11.05 9.76 -13.76
CA CYS A 397 -12.19 8.86 -13.85
C CYS A 397 -13.32 9.50 -14.69
N ILE A 398 -14.08 8.69 -15.43
CA ILE A 398 -15.21 9.14 -16.26
C ILE A 398 -16.48 8.46 -15.75
N LEU A 399 -17.42 9.27 -15.25
CA LEU A 399 -18.77 8.82 -14.92
C LEU A 399 -19.62 8.82 -16.19
N TYR A 400 -20.16 7.67 -16.58
CA TYR A 400 -20.99 7.50 -17.78
C TYR A 400 -22.37 6.91 -17.45
N GLY A 401 -23.35 7.18 -18.30
CA GLY A 401 -24.75 6.76 -18.14
C GLY A 401 -25.73 7.73 -18.80
N PRO A 402 -27.03 7.39 -18.93
CA PRO A 402 -28.05 8.20 -19.61
C PRO A 402 -28.16 9.65 -19.10
N PRO A 403 -28.70 10.61 -19.88
CA PRO A 403 -28.99 11.96 -19.38
C PRO A 403 -29.82 11.94 -18.09
N GLY A 404 -29.62 12.90 -17.19
CA GLY A 404 -30.36 12.99 -15.92
C GLY A 404 -29.90 12.05 -14.79
N THR A 405 -29.06 11.03 -15.04
CA THR A 405 -28.65 10.03 -14.02
C THR A 405 -27.64 10.51 -12.95
N GLY A 406 -27.71 11.78 -12.53
CA GLY A 406 -26.97 12.26 -11.36
C GLY A 406 -25.44 12.28 -11.46
N LYS A 407 -24.81 12.06 -12.63
CA LYS A 407 -23.33 12.03 -12.79
C LYS A 407 -22.61 13.23 -12.15
N THR A 408 -23.06 14.45 -12.45
CA THR A 408 -22.48 15.69 -11.89
C THR A 408 -22.71 15.81 -10.38
N PHE A 409 -23.83 15.27 -9.89
CA PHE A 409 -24.15 15.20 -8.46
C PHE A 409 -23.21 14.20 -7.75
N LEU A 410 -23.07 12.98 -8.26
CA LEU A 410 -22.13 11.97 -7.77
C LEU A 410 -20.67 12.47 -7.78
N ALA A 411 -20.24 13.21 -8.79
CA ALA A 411 -18.90 13.81 -8.83
C ALA A 411 -18.69 14.85 -7.72
N ARG A 412 -19.68 15.73 -7.47
CA ARG A 412 -19.62 16.71 -6.37
C ARG A 412 -19.66 16.02 -5.00
N ARG A 413 -20.51 15.02 -4.83
CA ARG A 413 -20.61 14.19 -3.62
C ARG A 413 -19.33 13.43 -3.33
N PHE A 414 -18.65 12.90 -4.36
CA PHE A 414 -17.34 12.31 -4.21
C PHE A 414 -16.30 13.31 -3.68
N VAL A 415 -16.25 14.53 -4.25
CA VAL A 415 -15.32 15.58 -3.78
C VAL A 415 -15.61 15.95 -2.33
N GLN A 416 -16.87 16.07 -1.94
CA GLN A 416 -17.26 16.29 -0.54
C GLN A 416 -16.78 15.13 0.35
N TRP A 417 -17.15 13.89 0.03
CA TRP A 417 -16.72 12.67 0.73
C TRP A 417 -15.19 12.52 0.85
N LYS A 418 -14.43 12.95 -0.17
CA LYS A 418 -12.96 12.92 -0.18
C LYS A 418 -12.38 14.03 0.69
N ASN A 419 -12.86 15.26 0.57
CA ASN A 419 -12.44 16.38 1.42
C ASN A 419 -12.75 16.10 2.90
N GLU A 420 -13.90 15.47 3.19
CA GLU A 420 -14.24 14.99 4.53
C GLU A 420 -13.24 13.94 5.02
N LYS A 421 -12.89 12.94 4.18
CA LYS A 421 -11.88 11.90 4.50
C LYS A 421 -10.49 12.52 4.75
N GLU A 422 -10.04 13.44 3.92
CA GLU A 422 -8.73 14.10 4.07
C GLU A 422 -8.67 14.98 5.33
N ASN A 423 -9.75 15.71 5.66
CA ASN A 423 -9.84 16.47 6.90
C ASN A 423 -9.86 15.58 8.15
N ILE A 424 -10.47 14.40 8.08
CA ILE A 424 -10.43 13.38 9.14
C ILE A 424 -8.97 12.90 9.35
N LEU A 425 -8.27 12.52 8.27
CA LEU A 425 -6.91 12.01 8.36
C LEU A 425 -5.91 13.09 8.85
N GLY A 426 -6.00 14.33 8.33
CA GLY A 426 -5.11 15.44 8.71
C GLY A 426 -5.28 15.97 10.14
N GLN A 427 -6.34 15.60 10.86
CA GLN A 427 -6.50 15.92 12.29
C GLN A 427 -5.82 14.90 13.22
N THR A 428 -5.66 13.65 12.78
CA THR A 428 -5.00 12.61 13.58
C THR A 428 -3.49 12.83 13.69
N GLU A 429 -2.84 13.32 12.62
CA GLU A 429 -1.39 13.63 12.61
C GLU A 429 -0.99 14.79 13.54
N LYS A 430 -1.94 15.61 14.01
CA LYS A 430 -1.67 16.77 14.88
C LYS A 430 -1.69 16.47 16.37
N LYS A 431 -2.02 15.24 16.79
CA LYS A 431 -1.88 14.80 18.19
C LYS A 431 -0.56 14.06 18.36
N PRO A 432 0.48 14.64 18.98
CA PRO A 432 1.62 13.85 19.39
C PRO A 432 1.16 12.79 20.39
N CYS A 433 1.52 11.53 20.16
CA CYS A 433 1.36 10.47 21.16
C CYS A 433 2.30 10.77 22.32
N VAL A 434 1.77 11.38 23.38
CA VAL A 434 2.48 11.50 24.66
C VAL A 434 2.41 10.14 25.34
N TYR A 435 3.41 9.29 25.07
CA TYR A 435 3.71 8.16 25.93
C TYR A 435 4.42 8.70 27.17
N GLY A 436 3.81 8.48 28.33
CA GLY A 436 4.39 8.70 29.65
C GLY A 436 4.61 7.38 30.38
#